data_AF-A0A0L8HAZ8-F1
#
_entry.id   AF-A0A0L8HAZ8-F1
#
_cell.length_a   1.000
_cell.length_b   1.000
_cell.length_c   1.000
_cell.angle_alpha   90.00
_cell.angle_beta   90.00
_cell.angle_gamma   90.00
#
_symmetry.space_group_name_H-M   'P 1'
#
loop_
_entity.id
_entity.type
_entity.pdbx_description
1 polymer ?
#
loop_
_entity_poly.entity_id
_entity_poly.type
_entity_poly.pdbx_seq_one_letter_code
_entity_poly.pdbx_strand_id
1 'polypeptide(L)' 'DEKNQVLTTAVWIYEEWIDENLKWEPEVYQGLNMIVVPSELLWVPDIFIFNT' A
#
# COMPACT_ATOMS: atom_id res chain seq x y z
N ASP A 1 2.86 -31.17 -9.13
CA ASP A 1 3.28 -29.91 -8.52
C ASP A 1 4.77 -29.85 -8.22
N GLU A 2 5.34 -30.80 -7.48
CA GLU A 2 6.81 -30.85 -7.26
C GLU A 2 7.61 -30.99 -8.56
N LYS A 3 7.09 -31.73 -9.55
CA LYS A 3 7.64 -31.79 -10.92
C LYS A 3 7.54 -30.46 -11.69
N ASN A 4 6.60 -29.57 -11.32
CA ASN A 4 6.38 -28.27 -11.97
C ASN A 4 7.02 -27.11 -11.18
N GLN A 5 7.54 -27.38 -9.97
CA GLN A 5 8.16 -26.39 -9.07
C GLN A 5 7.26 -25.17 -8.79
N VAL A 6 5.96 -25.39 -8.59
CA VAL A 6 4.98 -24.34 -8.27
C VAL A 6 4.70 -24.29 -6.77
N LEU A 7 4.60 -23.08 -6.21
CA LEU A 7 4.19 -22.83 -4.83
C LEU A 7 2.88 -22.03 -4.82
N THR A 8 1.88 -22.54 -4.09
CA THR A 8 0.62 -21.81 -3.84
C THR A 8 0.55 -21.40 -2.37
N THR A 9 0.47 -20.10 -2.09
CA THR A 9 0.36 -19.55 -0.74
C THR A 9 -0.65 -18.40 -0.70
N ALA A 10 -1.27 -18.20 0.47
CA ALA A 10 -2.09 -17.03 0.75
C ALA A 10 -1.29 -16.11 1.68
N VAL A 11 -0.95 -14.92 1.20
CA VAL A 11 -0.14 -13.94 1.94
C VAL A 11 -0.85 -12.59 2.00
N TRP A 12 -0.59 -11.85 3.08
CA TRP A 12 -0.99 -10.46 3.23
C TRP A 12 0.24 -9.59 2.96
N ILE A 13 0.11 -8.63 2.05
CA ILE A 13 1.16 -7.67 1.73
C ILE A 13 0.80 -6.36 2.42
N TYR A 14 1.75 -5.80 3.17
CA TYR A 14 1.65 -4.48 3.78
C TYR A 14 2.61 -3.54 3.08
N GLU A 15 2.09 -2.41 2.59
CA GLU A 15 2.83 -1.44 1.79
C GLU A 15 2.82 -0.09 2.51
N GLU A 16 3.97 0.59 2.52
CA GLU A 16 4.14 1.92 3.09
C GLU A 16 5.02 2.76 2.18
N TRP A 17 4.56 3.97 1.87
CA TRP A 17 5.28 4.95 1.08
C TRP A 17 4.98 6.37 1.59
N ILE A 18 5.81 7.33 1.22
CA ILE A 18 5.62 8.75 1.54
C ILE A 18 5.15 9.45 0.26
N ASP A 19 3.99 10.12 0.34
CA ASP A 19 3.50 11.02 -0.71
C ASP A 19 3.63 12.48 -0.25
N GLU A 20 4.49 13.23 -0.92
CA GLU A 20 4.76 14.64 -0.60
C GLU A 20 3.55 15.56 -0.83
N ASN A 21 2.54 15.12 -1.58
CA ASN A 21 1.30 15.87 -1.77
C ASN A 21 0.25 15.59 -0.70
N LEU A 22 0.42 14.53 0.11
CA LEU A 22 -0.52 14.13 1.18
C LEU A 22 -0.03 14.58 2.56
N LYS A 23 0.47 15.81 2.65
CA LYS A 23 0.94 16.43 3.90
C LYS A 23 0.11 17.64 4.27
N TRP A 24 -0.12 17.82 5.57
CA TRP A 24 -0.81 18.98 6.11
C TRP A 24 -0.30 19.32 7.51
N GLU A 25 -0.51 20.56 7.94
CA GLU A 25 -0.23 21.02 9.30
C GLU A 25 -1.42 20.64 10.21
N PRO A 26 -1.26 19.72 11.19
CA PRO A 26 -2.38 19.24 12.00
C PRO A 26 -3.12 20.34 12.77
N GLU A 27 -2.43 21.39 13.20
CA GLU A 27 -2.99 22.52 13.95
C GLU A 27 -4.06 23.28 13.16
N VAL A 28 -3.94 23.31 11.83
CA VAL A 28 -4.93 23.91 10.93
C VAL A 28 -6.21 23.07 10.89
N TYR A 29 -6.10 21.77 11.16
CA TYR A 29 -7.18 20.78 11.12
C TYR A 29 -7.51 20.21 12.51
N GLN A 30 -7.50 21.05 13.55
CA GLN A 30 -7.90 20.67 14.93
C GLN A 30 -7.10 19.49 15.51
N GLY A 31 -5.83 19.35 15.12
CA GLY A 31 -4.95 18.26 15.56
C GLY A 31 -5.16 16.93 14.82
N LEU A 32 -5.85 16.93 13.67
CA LEU A 32 -6.02 15.74 12.85
C LEU A 32 -4.66 15.31 12.29
N ASN A 33 -4.18 14.12 12.66
CA ASN A 33 -2.87 13.60 12.25
C ASN A 33 -2.97 12.36 11.33
N MET A 34 -4.16 11.77 11.21
CA MET A 34 -4.38 10.56 10.43
C MET A 34 -5.80 10.57 9.85
N ILE A 35 -5.90 10.12 8.61
CA ILE A 35 -7.15 9.85 7.91
C ILE A 35 -7.04 8.51 7.20
N VAL A 36 -8.19 7.88 6.95
CA VAL A 36 -8.28 6.67 6.11
C VAL A 36 -8.99 7.07 4.83
N VAL A 37 -8.34 6.85 3.69
CA VAL A 37 -8.83 7.21 2.36
C VAL A 37 -8.88 5.96 1.49
N PRO A 38 -9.93 5.76 0.69
CA PRO A 38 -9.97 4.69 -0.31
C PRO A 38 -8.77 4.78 -1.26
N SER A 39 -8.09 3.66 -1.51
CA SER A 39 -6.88 3.62 -2.34
C SER A 39 -7.15 4.02 -3.79
N GLU A 40 -8.38 3.86 -4.28
CA GLU A 40 -8.78 4.26 -5.64
C GLU A 40 -8.72 5.77 -5.89
N LEU A 41 -8.61 6.57 -4.82
CA LEU A 41 -8.49 8.03 -4.89
C LEU A 41 -7.05 8.52 -4.83
N LEU A 42 -6.09 7.62 -4.56
CA LEU A 42 -4.69 7.95 -4.36
C LEU A 42 -3.83 7.30 -5.44
N TRP A 43 -2.64 7.86 -5.65
CA TRP A 43 -1.60 7.11 -6.32
C TRP A 43 -1.08 6.03 -5.37
N VAL A 44 -0.96 4.81 -5.89
CA VAL A 44 -0.38 3.66 -5.18
C VAL A 44 0.70 3.05 -6.07
N PRO A 45 1.79 2.50 -5.50
CA PRO A 45 2.81 1.83 -6.29
C PRO A 45 2.27 0.54 -6.91
N ASP A 46 2.57 0.31 -8.20
CA ASP A 46 2.27 -0.97 -8.85
C ASP A 46 3.29 -2.04 -8.41
N ILE A 47 2.84 -3.08 -7.71
CA ILE A 47 3.69 -4.18 -7.23
C ILE A 47 3.30 -5.51 -7.91
N PHE A 48 4.31 -6.27 -8.36
CA PHE A 48 4.11 -7.58 -8.97
C PHE A 48 5.21 -8.57 -8.56
N ILE A 49 4.85 -9.86 -8.51
CA ILE A 49 5.79 -10.96 -8.28
C ILE A 49 6.29 -11.46 -9.62
N PHE A 50 7.57 -11.26 -9.89
CA PHE A 50 8.17 -11.58 -11.20
C PHE A 50 8.20 -13.10 -11.51
N ASN A 51 8.28 -13.94 -10.48
CA ASN A 51 8.35 -15.41 -10.63
C ASN A 51 7.04 -16.06 -10.20
N THR A 52 5.99 -15.81 -11.00
CA THR A 52 4.68 -16.46 -10.84
C THR A 52 4.57 -17.68 -11.75
#